data_AF-A0A3M2FL72-F1
#
_entry.id   AF-A0A3M2FL72-F1
#
_cell.length_a   1.000
_cell.length_b   1.000
_cell.length_c   1.000
_cell.angle_alpha   90.00
_cell.angle_beta   90.00
_cell.angle_gamma   90.00
#
_symmetry.space_group_name_H-M   'P 1'
#
loop_
_entity.id
_entity.type
_entity.pdbx_description
1 polymer ?
#
loop_
_entity_poly.entity_id
_entity_poly.type
_entity_poly.pdbx_seq_one_letter_code
_entity_poly.pdbx_strand_id
1 'polypeptide(L)'
;MFTNIKIKYKLYGGFAAALVLLLIVAFKTQSTLHSLQNENNKVAQIEKLKQELQQRITDHYKWVVSLNESIIRQEDRLTLEKNDHACALGRWLYGDGRAQTVKNFPELATVVQNLEAPHAALHKSALVIEDELKSGGDISWISTLYQQNTVPALHKVKKGLNEAIAFL
;
A
#
# COMPACT_ATOMS: atom_id res chain seq x y z
N MET A 1 -43.85 12.36 48.43
CA MET A 1 -43.49 11.93 49.80
C MET A 1 -42.09 12.43 50.20
N PHE A 2 -41.80 13.75 50.03
CA PHE A 2 -40.50 14.35 50.37
C PHE A 2 -40.66 15.65 51.16
N THR A 3 -41.41 15.59 52.25
CA THR A 3 -41.71 16.78 53.08
C THR A 3 -41.21 16.53 54.50
N ASN A 4 -39.88 16.64 54.67
CA ASN A 4 -39.17 17.00 55.91
C ASN A 4 -37.62 17.02 55.75
N ILE A 5 -37.11 17.32 54.55
CA ILE A 5 -35.66 17.44 54.31
C ILE A 5 -35.25 18.91 54.48
N LYS A 6 -34.29 19.20 55.37
CA LYS A 6 -33.71 20.54 55.59
C LYS A 6 -33.11 21.06 54.27
N ILE A 7 -33.35 22.34 53.95
CA ILE A 7 -33.00 22.99 52.66
C ILE A 7 -31.56 22.72 52.22
N LYS A 8 -30.58 22.74 53.15
CA LYS A 8 -29.17 22.45 52.86
C LYS A 8 -28.92 21.10 52.18
N TYR A 9 -29.66 20.05 52.55
CA TYR A 9 -29.50 18.72 51.95
C TYR A 9 -30.13 18.61 50.56
N LYS A 10 -31.19 19.40 50.28
CA LYS A 10 -31.72 19.53 48.91
C LYS A 10 -30.70 20.21 47.99
N LEU A 11 -30.01 21.23 48.50
CA LEU A 11 -28.95 21.95 47.80
C LEU A 11 -27.73 21.06 47.53
N TYR A 12 -27.23 20.33 48.54
CA TYR A 12 -26.15 19.35 48.35
C TYR A 12 -26.52 18.22 47.40
N GLY A 13 -27.76 17.73 47.44
CA GLY A 13 -28.23 16.69 46.52
C GLY A 13 -28.20 17.15 45.06
N GLY A 14 -28.66 18.38 44.78
CA GLY A 14 -28.58 18.96 43.44
C GLY A 14 -27.14 19.16 42.96
N PHE A 15 -26.27 19.66 43.84
CA PHE A 15 -24.85 19.86 43.51
C PHE A 15 -24.13 18.53 43.27
N ALA A 16 -24.38 17.51 44.09
CA ALA A 16 -23.83 16.17 43.92
C ALA A 16 -24.32 15.53 42.62
N ALA A 17 -25.61 15.67 42.28
CA ALA A 17 -26.16 15.18 41.02
C ALA A 17 -25.51 15.85 39.80
N ALA A 18 -25.31 17.16 39.83
CA ALA A 18 -24.61 17.89 38.76
C ALA A 18 -23.15 17.42 38.62
N LEU A 19 -22.46 17.20 39.74
CA LEU A 19 -21.06 16.76 39.77
C LEU A 19 -20.91 15.32 39.24
N VAL A 20 -21.84 14.42 39.57
CA VAL A 20 -21.90 13.06 39.00
C VAL A 20 -22.15 13.11 37.49
N LEU A 21 -23.05 13.98 37.02
CA LEU A 21 -23.31 14.17 35.59
C LEU A 21 -22.05 14.63 34.84
N LEU A 22 -21.30 15.58 35.40
CA LEU A 22 -20.03 16.03 34.81
C LEU A 22 -19.00 14.90 34.72
N LEU A 23 -18.90 14.06 35.75
CA LEU A 23 -17.99 12.89 35.74
C LEU A 23 -18.40 11.86 34.69
N ILE A 24 -19.70 11.60 34.51
CA ILE A 24 -20.20 10.68 33.48
C ILE A 24 -19.87 11.23 32.08
N VAL A 25 -20.10 12.52 31.84
CA VAL A 25 -19.75 13.16 30.56
C VAL A 25 -18.25 13.07 30.32
N ALA A 26 -17.41 13.39 31.31
CA ALA A 26 -15.96 13.31 31.20
C ALA A 26 -15.46 11.88 30.90
N PHE A 27 -16.06 10.87 31.53
CA PHE A 27 -15.71 9.47 31.27
C PHE A 27 -16.14 9.02 29.87
N LYS A 28 -17.35 9.44 29.43
CA LYS A 28 -17.85 9.16 28.08
C LYS A 28 -17.00 9.84 27.02
N THR A 29 -16.61 11.10 27.21
CA THR A 29 -15.75 11.82 26.26
C THR A 29 -14.38 11.17 26.14
N GLN A 30 -13.75 10.75 27.25
CA GLN A 30 -12.47 10.03 27.21
C GLN A 30 -12.57 8.70 26.45
N SER A 31 -13.62 7.91 26.72
CA SER A 31 -13.82 6.61 26.06
C SER A 31 -14.08 6.76 24.56
N THR A 32 -14.89 7.75 24.17
CA THR A 32 -15.17 8.07 22.77
C THR A 32 -13.92 8.57 22.05
N LEU A 33 -13.10 9.41 22.69
CA LEU A 33 -11.83 9.89 22.14
C LEU A 33 -10.87 8.73 21.83
N HIS A 34 -10.79 7.72 22.72
CA HIS A 34 -9.99 6.53 22.45
C HIS A 34 -10.50 5.70 21.26
N SER A 35 -11.82 5.57 21.09
CA SER A 35 -12.40 4.90 19.91
C SER A 35 -12.05 5.65 18.61
N LEU A 36 -12.16 6.98 18.63
CA LEU A 36 -11.83 7.83 17.49
C LEU A 36 -10.35 7.77 17.12
N GLN A 37 -9.44 7.72 18.10
CA GLN A 37 -8.02 7.56 17.84
C GLN A 37 -7.70 6.23 17.15
N ASN A 38 -8.36 5.13 17.56
CA ASN A 38 -8.17 3.83 16.93
C ASN A 38 -8.72 3.79 15.49
N GLU A 39 -9.86 4.42 15.24
CA GLU A 39 -10.42 4.55 13.88
C GLU A 39 -9.52 5.41 12.99
N ASN A 40 -9.04 6.56 13.49
CA ASN A 40 -8.09 7.40 12.78
C ASN A 40 -6.78 6.67 12.46
N ASN A 41 -6.28 5.83 13.36
CA ASN A 41 -5.09 5.02 13.11
C ASN A 41 -5.29 4.03 11.96
N LYS A 42 -6.49 3.44 11.82
CA LYS A 42 -6.81 2.57 10.67
C LYS A 42 -6.84 3.35 9.35
N VAL A 43 -7.49 4.51 9.34
CA VAL A 43 -7.51 5.39 8.15
C VAL A 43 -6.10 5.81 7.77
N ALA A 44 -5.26 6.18 8.74
CA ALA A 44 -3.85 6.51 8.50
C ALA A 44 -3.04 5.33 7.96
N GLN A 45 -3.28 4.11 8.43
CA GLN A 45 -2.63 2.90 7.89
C GLN A 45 -3.06 2.60 6.46
N ILE A 46 -4.35 2.76 6.15
CA ILE A 46 -4.90 2.61 4.80
C ILE A 46 -4.25 3.62 3.86
N GLU A 47 -4.20 4.89 4.25
CA GLU A 47 -3.62 5.95 3.43
C GLU A 47 -2.12 5.73 3.21
N LYS A 48 -1.39 5.30 4.26
CA LYS A 48 0.01 4.92 4.14
C LYS A 48 0.19 3.77 3.14
N LEU A 49 -0.64 2.73 3.22
CA LEU A 49 -0.56 1.60 2.30
C LEU A 49 -0.86 2.03 0.85
N LYS A 50 -1.88 2.87 0.62
CA LYS A 50 -2.16 3.46 -0.70
C LYS A 50 -0.95 4.20 -1.26
N GLN A 51 -0.32 5.04 -0.45
CA GLN A 51 0.89 5.77 -0.84
C GLN A 51 2.05 4.84 -1.18
N GLU A 52 2.27 3.79 -0.38
CA GLU A 52 3.30 2.78 -0.65
C GLU A 52 3.04 2.05 -1.98
N LEU A 53 1.81 1.60 -2.24
CA LEU A 53 1.44 0.94 -3.49
C LEU A 53 1.58 1.89 -4.69
N GLN A 54 1.16 3.15 -4.55
CA GLN A 54 1.33 4.18 -5.58
C GLN A 54 2.82 4.42 -5.87
N GLN A 55 3.65 4.45 -4.83
CA GLN A 55 5.10 4.55 -5.00
C GLN A 55 5.66 3.36 -5.78
N ARG A 56 5.17 2.14 -5.56
CA ARG A 56 5.58 0.97 -6.37
C ARG A 56 5.23 1.12 -7.83
N ILE A 57 4.08 1.71 -8.17
CA ILE A 57 3.75 2.02 -9.57
C ILE A 57 4.81 2.97 -10.16
N THR A 58 5.13 4.06 -9.45
CA THR A 58 6.15 5.02 -9.89
C THR A 58 7.54 4.40 -10.01
N ASP A 59 7.94 3.54 -9.08
CA ASP A 59 9.23 2.84 -9.11
C ASP A 59 9.36 1.97 -10.37
N HIS A 60 8.32 1.22 -10.72
CA HIS A 60 8.33 0.37 -11.92
C HIS A 60 8.28 1.18 -13.22
N TYR A 61 7.57 2.32 -13.23
CA TYR A 61 7.66 3.24 -14.37
C TYR A 61 9.08 3.75 -14.59
N LYS A 62 9.75 4.19 -13.52
CA LYS A 62 11.16 4.63 -13.60
C LYS A 62 12.06 3.49 -14.08
N TRP A 63 11.87 2.29 -13.55
CA TRP A 63 12.62 1.10 -13.96
C TRP A 63 12.47 0.80 -15.46
N VAL A 64 11.25 0.87 -15.99
CA VAL A 64 10.97 0.63 -17.41
C VAL A 64 11.58 1.73 -18.30
N VAL A 65 11.54 2.99 -17.85
CA VAL A 65 12.23 4.09 -18.54
C VAL A 65 13.73 3.85 -18.59
N SER A 66 14.36 3.46 -17.46
CA SER A 66 15.79 3.14 -17.43
C SER A 66 16.16 1.97 -18.35
N LEU A 67 15.33 0.93 -18.42
CA LEU A 67 15.55 -0.17 -19.38
C LEU A 67 15.53 0.35 -20.83
N ASN A 68 14.57 1.21 -21.18
CA ASN A 68 14.49 1.81 -22.51
C ASN A 68 15.70 2.71 -22.82
N GLU A 69 16.19 3.47 -21.84
CA GLU A 69 17.40 4.29 -21.99
C GLU A 69 18.63 3.41 -22.27
N SER A 70 18.80 2.29 -21.57
CA SER A 70 19.88 1.33 -21.83
C SER A 70 19.78 0.70 -23.22
N ILE A 71 18.57 0.40 -23.71
CA ILE A 71 18.35 -0.08 -25.09
C ILE A 71 18.82 0.96 -26.11
N ILE A 72 18.42 2.23 -25.93
CA ILE A 72 18.81 3.34 -26.84
C ILE A 72 20.32 3.54 -26.85
N ARG A 73 20.96 3.42 -25.68
CA ARG A 73 22.42 3.53 -25.51
C ARG A 73 23.19 2.27 -25.95
N GLN A 74 22.48 1.18 -26.21
CA GLN A 74 23.05 -0.12 -26.57
C GLN A 74 24.03 -0.63 -25.51
N GLU A 75 23.67 -0.47 -24.23
CA GLU A 75 24.48 -0.94 -23.12
C GLU A 75 24.51 -2.47 -23.07
N ASP A 76 25.70 -3.07 -23.09
CA ASP A 76 25.92 -4.52 -22.99
C ASP A 76 25.69 -5.07 -21.56
N ARG A 77 25.57 -4.18 -20.58
CA ARG A 77 25.30 -4.51 -19.18
C ARG A 77 24.29 -3.56 -18.57
N LEU A 78 23.13 -4.11 -18.20
CA LEU A 78 22.08 -3.38 -17.51
C LEU A 78 22.38 -3.32 -16.01
N THR A 79 22.33 -2.12 -15.45
CA THR A 79 22.57 -1.84 -14.02
C THR A 79 21.31 -1.92 -13.15
N LEU A 80 20.14 -2.01 -13.78
CA LEU A 80 18.83 -2.13 -13.13
C LEU A 80 18.61 -3.50 -12.47
N GLU A 81 17.75 -3.54 -11.46
CA GLU A 81 17.41 -4.76 -10.72
C GLU A 81 16.59 -5.72 -11.58
N LYS A 82 17.06 -6.97 -11.72
CA LYS A 82 16.46 -8.01 -12.55
C LYS A 82 15.85 -9.14 -11.70
N ASN A 83 16.10 -9.15 -10.40
CA ASN A 83 15.44 -10.03 -9.46
C ASN A 83 14.14 -9.37 -8.96
N ASP A 84 13.00 -9.96 -9.31
CA ASP A 84 11.70 -9.43 -8.91
C ASP A 84 11.53 -9.43 -7.38
N HIS A 85 12.14 -10.36 -6.64
CA HIS A 85 12.07 -10.37 -5.17
C HIS A 85 12.91 -9.27 -4.51
N ALA A 86 13.91 -8.74 -5.21
CA ALA A 86 14.84 -7.77 -4.66
C ALA A 86 14.31 -6.34 -4.75
N CYS A 87 13.36 -6.04 -5.64
CA CYS A 87 12.77 -4.70 -5.75
C CYS A 87 11.85 -4.40 -4.54
N ALA A 88 11.47 -3.14 -4.33
CA ALA A 88 10.65 -2.75 -3.18
C ALA A 88 9.26 -3.41 -3.17
N LEU A 89 8.69 -3.72 -4.35
CA LEU A 89 7.43 -4.45 -4.47
C LEU A 89 7.66 -5.94 -4.17
N GLY A 90 8.72 -6.55 -4.69
CA GLY A 90 9.09 -7.92 -4.39
C GLY A 90 9.27 -8.17 -2.90
N ARG A 91 10.09 -7.35 -2.24
CA ARG A 91 10.30 -7.45 -0.79
C ARG A 91 8.99 -7.33 0.01
N TRP A 92 8.05 -6.55 -0.50
CA TRP A 92 6.72 -6.42 0.11
C TRP A 92 5.82 -7.63 -0.19
N LEU A 93 5.78 -8.10 -1.44
CA LEU A 93 4.98 -9.24 -1.91
C LEU A 93 5.37 -10.56 -1.24
N TYR A 94 6.67 -10.75 -1.03
CA TYR A 94 7.24 -11.99 -0.49
C TYR A 94 7.65 -11.84 0.99
N GLY A 95 7.37 -10.70 1.62
CA GLY A 95 7.66 -10.42 3.02
C GLY A 95 6.41 -10.15 3.85
N ASP A 96 6.61 -9.49 5.00
CA ASP A 96 5.54 -9.19 5.96
C ASP A 96 4.47 -8.24 5.41
N GLY A 97 4.81 -7.43 4.41
CA GLY A 97 3.91 -6.45 3.81
C GLY A 97 2.61 -7.08 3.29
N ARG A 98 2.74 -8.10 2.43
CA ARG A 98 1.59 -8.89 1.97
C ARG A 98 0.85 -9.54 3.12
N ALA A 99 1.56 -10.19 4.04
CA ALA A 99 0.93 -10.91 5.15
C ALA A 99 0.08 -9.98 6.03
N GLN A 100 0.58 -8.78 6.33
CA GLN A 100 -0.15 -7.77 7.10
C GLN A 100 -1.33 -7.20 6.32
N THR A 101 -1.15 -6.89 5.03
CA THR A 101 -2.24 -6.41 4.17
C THR A 101 -3.37 -7.42 4.07
N VAL A 102 -3.06 -8.70 3.80
CA VAL A 102 -4.08 -9.76 3.70
C VAL A 102 -4.73 -10.05 5.05
N LYS A 103 -3.99 -9.94 6.16
CA LYS A 103 -4.58 -10.07 7.50
C LYS A 103 -5.61 -8.98 7.79
N ASN A 104 -5.34 -7.75 7.37
CA ASN A 104 -6.21 -6.60 7.62
C ASN A 104 -7.32 -6.47 6.57
N PHE A 105 -7.08 -6.94 5.34
CA PHE A 105 -7.95 -6.86 4.17
C PHE A 105 -7.94 -8.21 3.41
N PRO A 106 -8.62 -9.26 3.91
CA PRO A 106 -8.58 -10.60 3.32
C PRO A 106 -8.99 -10.67 1.84
N GLU A 107 -9.93 -9.83 1.42
CA GLU A 107 -10.31 -9.55 0.03
C GLU A 107 -9.15 -9.28 -0.94
N LEU A 108 -8.04 -8.70 -0.46
CA LEU A 108 -6.89 -8.33 -1.27
C LEU A 108 -5.98 -9.52 -1.55
N ALA A 109 -6.20 -10.67 -0.90
CA ALA A 109 -5.37 -11.87 -1.08
C ALA A 109 -5.22 -12.24 -2.56
N THR A 110 -6.34 -12.31 -3.28
CA THR A 110 -6.37 -12.65 -4.71
C THR A 110 -5.73 -11.55 -5.56
N VAL A 111 -6.03 -10.28 -5.28
CA VAL A 111 -5.48 -9.14 -6.03
C VAL A 111 -3.95 -9.12 -5.92
N VAL A 112 -3.43 -9.30 -4.69
CA VAL A 112 -1.99 -9.29 -4.41
C VAL A 112 -1.29 -10.53 -4.98
N GLN A 113 -1.92 -11.71 -4.91
CA GLN A 113 -1.38 -12.92 -5.53
C GLN A 113 -1.27 -12.78 -7.06
N ASN A 114 -2.25 -12.15 -7.70
CA ASN A 114 -2.26 -11.93 -9.13
C ASN A 114 -1.17 -10.95 -9.63
N LEU A 115 -0.47 -10.26 -8.73
CA LEU A 115 0.69 -9.42 -9.07
C LEU A 115 1.97 -10.22 -9.31
N GLU A 116 2.12 -11.42 -8.75
CA GLU A 116 3.37 -12.19 -8.79
C GLU A 116 3.81 -12.48 -10.23
N ALA A 117 2.93 -13.08 -11.02
CA ALA A 117 3.24 -13.46 -12.41
C ALA A 117 3.59 -12.26 -13.32
N PRO A 118 2.80 -11.16 -13.40
CA PRO A 118 3.16 -10.02 -14.23
C PRO A 118 4.41 -9.28 -13.73
N HIS A 119 4.67 -9.28 -12.41
CA HIS A 119 5.87 -8.68 -11.83
C HIS A 119 7.13 -9.49 -12.19
N ALA A 120 7.10 -10.81 -12.03
CA ALA A 120 8.18 -11.69 -12.45
C ALA A 120 8.42 -11.60 -13.97
N ALA A 121 7.36 -11.53 -14.77
CA ALA A 121 7.47 -11.36 -16.23
C ALA A 121 8.13 -10.03 -16.62
N LEU A 122 7.85 -8.95 -15.89
CA LEU A 122 8.46 -7.64 -16.11
C LEU A 122 9.97 -7.69 -15.87
N HIS A 123 10.41 -8.22 -14.73
CA HIS A 123 11.84 -8.33 -14.43
C HIS A 123 12.57 -9.30 -15.36
N LYS A 124 11.92 -10.41 -15.73
CA LYS A 124 12.46 -11.39 -16.68
C LYS A 124 12.64 -10.80 -18.09
N SER A 125 11.80 -9.86 -18.51
CA SER A 125 11.96 -9.25 -19.85
C SER A 125 13.27 -8.48 -19.98
N ALA A 126 13.77 -7.87 -18.91
CA ALA A 126 15.08 -7.21 -18.92
C ALA A 126 16.25 -8.20 -19.09
N LEU A 127 16.14 -9.43 -18.56
CA LEU A 127 17.16 -10.46 -18.80
C LEU A 127 17.24 -10.83 -20.28
N VAL A 128 16.07 -11.05 -20.91
CA VAL A 128 15.98 -11.37 -22.34
C VAL A 128 16.56 -10.23 -23.19
N ILE A 129 16.22 -8.98 -22.86
CA ILE A 129 16.73 -7.80 -23.57
C ILE A 129 18.24 -7.65 -23.38
N GLU A 130 18.76 -7.88 -22.18
CA GLU A 130 20.21 -7.81 -21.92
C GLU A 130 20.98 -8.85 -22.73
N ASP A 131 20.46 -10.08 -22.86
CA ASP A 131 21.11 -11.14 -23.63
C ASP A 131 21.16 -10.82 -25.13
N GLU A 132 20.10 -10.20 -25.67
CA GLU A 132 20.08 -9.72 -27.06
C GLU A 132 21.06 -8.55 -27.29
N LEU A 133 21.13 -7.59 -26.35
CA LEU A 133 22.08 -6.49 -26.41
C LEU A 133 23.53 -7.00 -26.41
N LYS A 134 23.86 -7.94 -25.52
CA LYS A 134 25.20 -8.57 -25.46
C LYS A 134 25.57 -9.33 -26.73
N SER A 135 24.58 -9.92 -27.39
CA SER A 135 24.78 -10.70 -28.62
C SER A 135 24.90 -9.84 -29.88
N GLY A 136 24.81 -8.51 -29.75
CA GLY A 136 24.78 -7.59 -30.89
C GLY A 136 23.48 -7.69 -31.70
N GLY A 137 22.38 -8.04 -31.04
CA GLY A 137 21.06 -8.17 -31.66
C GLY A 137 20.57 -6.87 -32.30
N ASP A 138 19.71 -7.02 -33.30
CA ASP A 138 19.13 -5.86 -34.00
C ASP A 138 18.25 -5.02 -33.04
N ILE A 139 18.47 -3.70 -33.06
CA ILE A 139 17.74 -2.78 -32.18
C ILE A 139 16.24 -2.76 -32.49
N SER A 140 15.83 -3.00 -33.74
CA SER A 140 14.40 -3.12 -34.09
C SER A 140 13.76 -4.33 -33.40
N TRP A 141 14.47 -5.46 -33.39
CA TRP A 141 14.05 -6.66 -32.66
C TRP A 141 13.99 -6.43 -31.15
N ILE A 142 15.03 -5.83 -30.56
CA ILE A 142 15.08 -5.54 -29.11
C ILE A 142 13.95 -4.59 -28.71
N SER A 143 13.66 -3.57 -29.53
CA SER A 143 12.51 -2.67 -29.33
C SER A 143 11.19 -3.43 -29.39
N THR A 144 11.07 -4.41 -30.29
CA THR A 144 9.89 -5.29 -30.36
C THR A 144 9.73 -6.12 -29.09
N LEU A 145 10.80 -6.72 -28.57
CA LEU A 145 10.80 -7.46 -27.30
C LEU A 145 10.35 -6.57 -26.13
N TYR A 146 10.86 -5.33 -26.06
CA TYR A 146 10.43 -4.37 -25.05
C TYR A 146 8.93 -4.06 -25.14
N GLN A 147 8.41 -3.80 -26.35
CA GLN A 147 6.99 -3.49 -26.54
C GLN A 147 6.06 -4.69 -26.30
N GLN A 148 6.51 -5.92 -26.57
CA GLN A 148 5.70 -7.12 -26.42
C GLN A 148 5.77 -7.75 -25.03
N ASN A 149 6.89 -7.61 -24.33
CA ASN A 149 7.11 -8.26 -23.04
C ASN A 149 7.09 -7.27 -21.88
N THR A 150 7.88 -6.20 -21.96
CA THR A 150 8.06 -5.25 -20.85
C THR A 150 6.81 -4.38 -20.65
N VAL A 151 6.32 -3.73 -21.70
CA VAL A 151 5.19 -2.78 -21.59
C VAL A 151 3.90 -3.46 -21.11
N PRO A 152 3.50 -4.64 -21.63
CA PRO A 152 2.28 -5.30 -21.16
C PRO A 152 2.41 -5.83 -19.74
N ALA A 153 3.60 -6.30 -19.34
CA ALA A 153 3.85 -6.72 -17.97
C ALA A 153 3.74 -5.54 -16.98
N LEU A 154 4.32 -4.38 -17.32
CA LEU A 154 4.16 -3.15 -16.54
C LEU A 154 2.69 -2.75 -16.41
N HIS A 155 1.92 -2.79 -17.49
CA HIS A 155 0.49 -2.48 -17.45
C HIS A 155 -0.29 -3.41 -16.53
N LYS A 156 0.03 -4.71 -16.53
CA LYS A 156 -0.61 -5.69 -15.63
C LYS A 156 -0.24 -5.43 -14.16
N VAL A 157 1.03 -5.13 -13.86
CA VAL A 157 1.46 -4.75 -12.50
C VAL A 157 0.73 -3.48 -12.04
N LYS A 158 0.73 -2.43 -12.86
CA LYS A 158 0.01 -1.18 -12.56
C LYS A 158 -1.48 -1.44 -12.33
N LYS A 159 -2.11 -2.25 -13.18
CA LYS A 159 -3.54 -2.57 -13.05
C LYS A 159 -3.83 -3.25 -11.72
N GLY A 160 -3.08 -4.29 -11.35
CA GLY A 160 -3.28 -4.98 -10.07
C GLY A 160 -3.01 -4.09 -8.85
N LEU A 161 -2.01 -3.20 -8.93
CA LEU A 161 -1.75 -2.23 -7.86
C LEU A 161 -2.87 -1.20 -7.74
N ASN A 162 -3.40 -0.70 -8.86
CA ASN A 162 -4.56 0.20 -8.85
C ASN A 162 -5.82 -0.47 -8.32
N GLU A 163 -6.05 -1.74 -8.65
CA GLU A 163 -7.17 -2.52 -8.10
C GLU A 163 -7.04 -2.66 -6.58
N ALA A 164 -5.83 -2.92 -6.07
CA ALA A 164 -5.58 -2.96 -4.64
C ALA A 164 -5.80 -1.59 -3.96
N ILE A 165 -5.33 -0.50 -4.58
CA ILE A 165 -5.52 0.87 -4.08
C ILE A 165 -7.00 1.26 -4.07
N ALA A 166 -7.77 0.88 -5.09
CA ALA A 166 -9.19 1.22 -5.21
C ALA A 166 -10.06 0.47 -4.20
N PHE A 167 -9.58 -0.67 -3.69
CA PHE A 167 -10.27 -1.43 -2.65
C PHE A 167 -10.09 -0.81 -1.26
N LEU A 168 -8.87 -0.34 -0.97
CA LEU A 168 -8.51 0.36 0.26
C LEU A 168 -9.27 1.69 0.39
#